data_AF-A0A915M0V2-F1
#
_entry.id   AF-A0A915M0V2-F1
#
_cell.length_a   1.000
_cell.length_b   1.000
_cell.length_c   1.000
_cell.angle_alpha   90.00
_cell.angle_beta   90.00
_cell.angle_gamma   90.00
#
_symmetry.space_group_name_H-M   'P 1'
#
loop_
_entity.id
_entity.type
_entity.pdbx_description
1 polymer ?
#
loop_
_entity_poly.entity_id
_entity_poly.type
_entity_poly.pdbx_seq_one_letter_code
_entity_poly.pdbx_strand_id
1 'polypeptide(L)'
;MFIPTFGVGGAVCTLFSLSADRLLAIAIPIKYTHFHQSKYIMKHLIFIVIYIVHYTFEMVYSAISQPNLMVSGGLSDLRSAPPGAKELNQYLNLAVALGSVFNYLVVGILIKLKTDTSDDRIKKLYRSLSLIVLINIGGYLIFYTFIAFTHLPFIQLTPVQYWYCTLVYGIFLNTAAASVGPILYLNSDEYREAFKRGARDLLKFIFCKTANNSTKVIPMTAQR
;
A
#
# COMPACT_ATOMS: atom_id res chain seq x y z
N MET A 1 -14.13 15.10 1.50
CA MET A 1 -14.07 13.97 0.53
C MET A 1 -12.61 13.57 0.22
N PHE A 2 -11.72 13.54 1.22
CA PHE A 2 -10.26 13.35 1.02
C PHE A 2 -9.72 11.98 1.45
N ILE A 3 -10.50 11.23 2.24
CA ILE A 3 -10.08 9.95 2.82
C ILE A 3 -9.79 8.89 1.75
N PRO A 4 -10.60 8.74 0.68
CA PRO A 4 -10.30 7.76 -0.37
C PRO A 4 -9.02 8.10 -1.14
N THR A 5 -8.78 9.39 -1.41
CA THR A 5 -7.57 9.89 -2.09
C THR A 5 -6.31 9.65 -1.25
N PHE A 6 -6.41 9.86 0.07
CA PHE A 6 -5.36 9.54 1.02
C PHE A 6 -5.01 8.04 0.99
N GLY A 7 -6.03 7.19 0.95
CA GLY A 7 -5.87 5.73 0.85
C GLY A 7 -5.17 5.31 -0.45
N VAL A 8 -5.59 5.86 -1.59
CA VAL A 8 -5.02 5.53 -2.90
C VAL A 8 -3.57 6.02 -3.04
N GLY A 9 -3.32 7.31 -2.79
CA GLY A 9 -1.97 7.88 -2.88
C GLY A 9 -1.02 7.25 -1.86
N GLY A 10 -1.51 6.98 -0.66
CA GLY A 10 -0.79 6.26 0.37
C GLY A 10 -0.45 4.82 -0.03
N ALA A 11 -1.40 4.07 -0.59
CA ALA A 11 -1.20 2.68 -0.98
C ALA A 11 -0.12 2.52 -2.06
N VAL A 12 -0.14 3.35 -3.11
CA VAL A 12 0.83 3.29 -4.21
C VAL A 12 2.25 3.56 -3.72
N CYS A 13 2.46 4.61 -2.90
CA CYS A 13 3.77 4.95 -2.36
C CYS A 13 4.25 3.98 -1.26
N THR A 14 3.34 3.47 -0.44
CA THR A 14 3.67 2.45 0.56
C THR A 14 4.17 1.20 -0.12
N LEU A 15 3.57 0.82 -1.24
CA LEU A 15 4.00 -0.35 -1.98
C LEU A 15 5.41 -0.20 -2.56
N PHE A 16 5.72 0.94 -3.17
CA PHE A 16 7.08 1.21 -3.64
C PHE A 16 8.07 1.17 -2.48
N SER A 17 7.73 1.83 -1.37
CA SER A 17 8.54 1.83 -0.14
C SER A 17 8.81 0.41 0.37
N LEU A 18 7.79 -0.45 0.36
CA LEU A 18 7.90 -1.84 0.79
C LEU A 18 8.75 -2.69 -0.18
N SER A 19 8.65 -2.44 -1.49
CA SER A 19 9.50 -3.09 -2.48
C SER A 19 10.98 -2.70 -2.33
N ALA A 20 11.24 -1.41 -2.04
CA ALA A 20 12.58 -0.88 -1.82
C ALA A 20 13.17 -1.37 -0.50
N ASP A 21 12.37 -1.43 0.56
CA ASP A 21 12.75 -2.01 1.86
C ASP A 21 13.21 -3.47 1.71
N ARG A 22 12.41 -4.29 1.00
CA ARG A 22 12.76 -5.68 0.71
C ARG A 22 14.04 -5.81 -0.12
N LEU A 23 14.22 -4.94 -1.11
CA LEU A 23 15.44 -4.90 -1.91
C LEU A 23 16.66 -4.59 -1.05
N LEU A 24 16.58 -3.58 -0.18
CA LEU A 24 17.66 -3.19 0.72
C LEU A 24 17.99 -4.30 1.72
N ALA A 25 16.98 -4.94 2.30
CA ALA A 25 17.15 -6.03 3.26
C ALA A 25 17.91 -7.22 2.67
N ILE A 26 17.69 -7.54 1.38
CA ILE A 26 18.32 -8.69 0.72
C ILE A 26 19.66 -8.31 0.08
N ALA A 27 19.76 -7.13 -0.54
CA ALA A 27 20.95 -6.69 -1.23
C ALA A 27 22.10 -6.41 -0.25
N ILE A 28 21.82 -5.76 0.89
CA ILE A 28 22.85 -5.30 1.84
C ILE A 28 22.45 -5.62 3.29
N PRO A 29 22.40 -6.90 3.69
CA PRO A 29 21.91 -7.30 5.01
C PRO A 29 22.72 -6.68 6.16
N ILE A 30 24.04 -6.55 6.01
CA ILE A 30 24.95 -6.04 7.06
C ILE A 30 24.73 -4.55 7.34
N LYS A 31 24.53 -3.71 6.32
CA LYS A 31 24.25 -2.28 6.54
C LYS A 31 22.81 -2.04 6.99
N TYR A 32 21.87 -2.88 6.53
CA TYR A 32 20.47 -2.78 6.88
C TYR A 32 20.24 -2.97 8.39
N THR A 33 20.96 -3.90 9.03
CA THR A 33 20.89 -4.10 10.50
C THR A 33 21.45 -2.94 11.31
N HIS A 34 22.34 -2.12 10.74
CA HIS A 34 22.92 -0.95 11.42
C HIS A 34 22.13 0.36 11.20
N PHE A 35 21.05 0.34 10.41
CA PHE A 35 20.25 1.54 10.25
C PHE A 35 19.42 1.85 11.49
N HIS A 36 19.42 3.14 11.87
CA HIS A 36 18.49 3.64 12.87
C HIS A 36 17.06 3.56 12.34
N GLN A 37 16.31 2.55 12.80
CA GLN A 37 14.95 2.23 12.35
C GLN A 37 14.02 3.44 12.30
N SER A 38 14.03 4.29 13.34
CA SER A 38 13.17 5.48 13.40
C SER A 38 13.48 6.49 12.27
N LYS A 39 14.76 6.80 12.01
CA LYS A 39 15.15 7.72 10.94
C LYS A 39 14.85 7.16 9.56
N TYR A 40 14.99 5.84 9.39
CA TYR A 40 14.68 5.15 8.14
C TYR A 40 13.17 5.18 7.84
N ILE A 41 12.33 4.79 8.80
CA ILE A 41 10.87 4.82 8.67
C ILE A 41 10.38 6.24 8.42
N MET A 42 10.97 7.24 9.10
CA MET A 42 10.59 8.64 8.91
C MET A 42 10.81 9.13 7.47
N LYS A 43 11.88 8.68 6.79
CA LYS A 43 12.11 9.04 5.38
C LYS A 43 11.03 8.47 4.45
N HIS A 44 10.66 7.20 4.65
CA HIS A 44 9.56 6.59 3.91
C HIS A 44 8.22 7.28 4.18
N LEU A 45 7.97 7.64 5.44
CA LEU A 45 6.76 8.36 5.83
C LEU A 45 6.69 9.75 5.20
N ILE A 46 7.79 10.51 5.21
CA ILE A 46 7.88 11.81 4.53
C ILE A 46 7.59 11.66 3.03
N PHE A 47 8.19 10.66 2.38
CA PHE A 47 7.95 10.38 0.97
C PHE A 47 6.46 10.08 0.68
N ILE A 48 5.83 9.25 1.51
CA ILE A 48 4.40 8.92 1.40
C ILE A 48 3.54 10.20 1.59
N VAL A 49 3.84 11.02 2.59
CA VAL A 49 3.08 12.25 2.88
C VAL A 49 3.19 13.24 1.72
N ILE A 50 4.39 13.46 1.17
CA ILE A 50 4.59 14.35 0.01
C ILE A 50 3.72 13.90 -1.16
N TYR A 51 3.67 12.59 -1.43
CA TYR A 51 2.89 12.05 -2.53
C TYR A 51 1.38 12.19 -2.32
N ILE A 52 0.91 11.98 -1.09
CA ILE A 52 -0.49 12.23 -0.70
C ILE A 52 -0.87 13.70 -0.86
N VAL A 53 0.02 14.62 -0.47
CA VAL A 53 -0.19 16.06 -0.64
C VAL A 53 -0.30 16.42 -2.13
N HIS A 54 0.57 15.86 -2.97
CA HIS A 54 0.50 16.03 -4.42
C HIS A 54 -0.85 15.55 -4.99
N TYR A 55 -1.31 14.36 -4.60
CA TYR A 55 -2.62 13.82 -4.99
C TYR A 55 -3.79 14.69 -4.55
N THR A 56 -3.70 15.21 -3.33
CA THR A 56 -4.72 16.10 -2.78
C THR A 56 -4.76 17.43 -3.53
N PHE A 57 -3.60 17.97 -3.90
CA PHE A 57 -3.49 19.17 -4.72
C PHE A 57 -4.10 18.98 -6.11
N GLU A 58 -3.77 17.89 -6.81
CA GLU A 58 -4.32 17.54 -8.12
C GLU A 58 -5.86 17.45 -8.11
N MET A 59 -6.42 16.89 -7.04
CA MET A 59 -7.86 16.80 -6.83
C MET A 59 -8.52 18.17 -6.66
N VAL A 60 -7.92 19.04 -5.86
CA VAL A 60 -8.41 20.42 -5.67
C VAL A 60 -8.31 21.21 -6.98
N TYR A 61 -7.21 21.04 -7.70
CA TYR A 61 -7.01 21.65 -9.01
C TYR A 61 -8.08 21.21 -10.02
N SER A 62 -8.36 19.90 -10.08
CA SER A 62 -9.41 19.33 -10.92
C SER A 62 -10.80 19.88 -10.59
N ALA A 63 -11.11 20.04 -9.29
CA ALA A 63 -12.39 20.62 -8.84
C ALA A 63 -12.55 22.10 -9.26
N ILE A 64 -11.47 22.88 -9.20
CA ILE A 64 -11.48 24.29 -9.60
C ILE A 64 -11.60 24.43 -11.11
N SER A 65 -10.85 23.62 -11.87
CA SER A 65 -10.82 23.71 -13.33
C SER A 65 -12.06 23.13 -14.01
N GLN A 66 -12.80 22.23 -13.35
CA GLN A 66 -14.02 21.63 -13.89
C GLN A 66 -15.17 21.73 -12.88
N PRO A 67 -15.79 22.92 -12.72
CA PRO A 67 -16.80 23.15 -11.69
C PRO A 67 -18.09 22.34 -11.87
N ASN A 68 -18.34 21.83 -13.08
CA ASN A 68 -19.50 20.97 -13.37
C ASN A 68 -19.26 19.49 -13.04
N LEU A 69 -18.02 19.09 -12.72
CA LEU A 69 -17.69 17.72 -12.37
C LEU A 69 -17.75 17.56 -10.85
N MET A 70 -18.65 16.69 -10.37
CA MET A 70 -18.68 16.37 -8.95
C MET A 70 -17.45 15.55 -8.57
N VAL A 71 -16.51 16.19 -7.88
CA VAL A 71 -15.29 15.53 -7.40
C VAL A 71 -15.62 14.67 -6.19
N SER A 72 -15.48 13.35 -6.35
CA SER A 72 -15.89 12.32 -5.41
C SER A 72 -14.78 11.81 -4.47
N GLY A 73 -13.53 12.21 -4.69
CA GLY A 73 -12.37 11.67 -3.97
C GLY A 73 -11.75 10.43 -4.64
N GLY A 74 -12.31 9.97 -5.75
CA GLY A 74 -11.97 8.71 -6.42
C GLY A 74 -10.80 8.83 -7.40
N LEU A 75 -10.21 7.67 -7.76
CA LEU A 75 -9.17 7.60 -8.79
C LEU A 75 -9.66 8.10 -10.16
N SER A 76 -10.96 7.99 -10.43
CA SER A 76 -11.61 8.53 -11.62
C SER A 76 -11.46 10.05 -11.73
N ASP A 77 -11.48 10.76 -10.60
CA ASP A 77 -11.50 12.22 -10.58
C ASP A 77 -10.12 12.80 -10.92
N LEU A 78 -9.06 12.11 -10.46
CA LEU A 78 -7.67 12.38 -10.85
C LEU A 78 -7.42 12.21 -12.37
N ARG A 79 -8.27 11.44 -13.05
CA ARG A 79 -8.19 11.22 -14.52
C ARG A 79 -9.00 12.24 -15.32
N SER A 80 -9.89 12.98 -14.64
CA SER A 80 -10.62 14.12 -15.20
C SER A 80 -9.84 15.43 -15.04
N ALA A 81 -8.64 15.40 -14.45
CA ALA A 81 -7.77 16.57 -14.34
C ALA A 81 -7.49 17.22 -15.70
N PRO A 82 -7.21 18.54 -15.74
CA PRO A 82 -6.85 19.25 -16.96
C PRO A 82 -5.67 18.61 -17.70
N PRO A 83 -5.60 18.77 -19.04
CA PRO A 83 -4.46 18.33 -19.83
C PRO A 83 -3.17 18.98 -19.32
N GLY A 84 -2.12 18.18 -19.13
CA GLY A 84 -0.87 18.48 -18.43
C GLY A 84 -0.80 17.78 -17.06
N ALA A 85 -1.78 18.00 -16.19
CA ALA A 85 -1.79 17.49 -14.82
C ALA A 85 -2.15 16.00 -14.77
N LYS A 86 -3.11 15.61 -15.60
CA LYS A 86 -3.49 14.20 -15.84
C LYS A 86 -2.31 13.35 -16.30
N GLU A 87 -1.56 13.83 -17.29
CA GLU A 87 -0.41 13.15 -17.89
C GLU A 87 0.71 13.02 -16.87
N LEU A 88 1.03 14.09 -16.14
CA LEU A 88 2.02 14.05 -15.07
C LEU A 88 1.69 12.98 -14.03
N ASN A 89 0.43 12.95 -13.56
CA ASN A 89 -0.03 11.94 -12.60
C ASN A 89 0.05 10.52 -13.18
N GLN A 90 -0.33 10.31 -14.45
CA GLN A 90 -0.20 9.03 -15.12
C GLN A 90 1.26 8.57 -15.21
N TYR A 91 2.18 9.45 -15.60
CA TYR A 91 3.61 9.13 -15.67
C TYR A 91 4.21 8.85 -14.29
N LEU A 92 3.86 9.62 -13.27
CA LEU A 92 4.31 9.37 -11.89
C LEU A 92 3.83 8.01 -11.38
N ASN A 93 2.55 7.67 -11.59
CA ASN A 93 2.01 6.36 -11.21
C ASN A 93 2.71 5.22 -11.94
N LEU A 94 2.89 5.38 -13.25
CA LEU A 94 3.59 4.39 -14.05
C LEU A 94 5.04 4.21 -13.57
N ALA A 95 5.75 5.31 -13.29
CA ALA A 95 7.12 5.26 -12.79
C ALA A 95 7.22 4.57 -11.42
N VAL A 96 6.34 4.89 -10.47
CA VAL A 96 6.32 4.26 -9.13
C VAL A 96 6.00 2.77 -9.24
N ALA A 97 5.07 2.39 -10.11
CA ALA A 97 4.72 1.00 -10.32
C ALA A 97 5.80 0.20 -11.04
N LEU A 98 6.39 0.73 -12.12
CA LEU A 98 7.52 0.11 -12.81
C LEU A 98 8.72 -0.02 -11.88
N GLY A 99 9.01 1.01 -11.07
CA GLY A 99 10.04 0.95 -10.03
C GLY A 99 9.77 -0.14 -9.00
N SER A 100 8.50 -0.32 -8.59
CA SER A 100 8.11 -1.39 -7.67
C SER A 100 8.30 -2.78 -8.28
N VAL A 101 7.85 -2.98 -9.53
CA VAL A 101 8.05 -4.23 -10.29
C VAL A 101 9.53 -4.51 -10.47
N PHE A 102 10.33 -3.51 -10.84
CA PHE A 102 11.78 -3.63 -10.97
C PHE A 102 12.44 -4.07 -9.65
N ASN A 103 12.13 -3.39 -8.54
CA ASN A 103 12.63 -3.76 -7.22
C ASN A 103 12.30 -5.22 -6.86
N TYR A 104 11.06 -5.65 -7.15
CA TYR A 104 10.63 -7.01 -6.89
C TYR A 104 11.29 -8.05 -7.80
N LEU A 105 11.54 -7.72 -9.07
CA LEU A 105 12.31 -8.58 -9.98
C LEU A 105 13.75 -8.75 -9.50
N VAL A 106 14.42 -7.65 -9.12
CA VAL A 106 15.78 -7.69 -8.58
C VAL A 106 15.82 -8.52 -7.30
N VAL A 107 14.85 -8.33 -6.39
CA VAL A 107 14.68 -9.17 -5.20
C VAL A 107 14.55 -10.65 -5.59
N GLY A 108 13.68 -10.99 -6.55
CA GLY A 108 13.52 -12.38 -7.01
C GLY A 108 14.80 -12.99 -7.57
N ILE A 109 15.57 -12.22 -8.35
CA ILE A 109 16.87 -12.64 -8.89
C ILE A 109 17.88 -12.85 -7.74
N LEU A 110 18.01 -11.89 -6.83
CA LEU A 110 18.93 -11.98 -5.69
C LEU A 110 18.62 -13.17 -4.79
N ILE A 111 17.34 -13.47 -4.56
CA ILE A 111 16.92 -14.66 -3.81
C ILE A 111 17.37 -15.93 -4.54
N LYS A 112 17.10 -16.02 -5.85
CA LYS A 112 17.48 -17.20 -6.64
C LYS A 112 18.99 -17.43 -6.61
N LEU A 113 19.79 -16.37 -6.67
CA LEU A 113 21.25 -16.43 -6.55
C LEU A 113 21.74 -16.82 -5.15
N LYS A 114 20.99 -16.45 -4.08
CA LYS A 114 21.36 -16.72 -2.67
C LYS A 114 20.74 -18.00 -2.08
N THR A 115 19.90 -18.72 -2.83
CA THR A 115 19.19 -19.92 -2.34
C THR A 115 20.13 -21.10 -2.02
N ASP A 116 21.41 -21.02 -2.40
CA ASP A 116 22.44 -22.02 -2.10
C ASP A 116 22.94 -22.01 -0.62
N THR A 117 22.21 -21.31 0.27
CA THR A 117 22.55 -21.24 1.69
C THR A 117 21.99 -22.46 2.43
N SER A 118 22.82 -23.18 3.18
CA SER A 118 22.50 -24.44 3.89
C SER A 118 21.52 -24.31 5.06
N ASP A 119 21.07 -23.10 5.40
CA ASP A 119 20.17 -22.84 6.54
C ASP A 119 18.68 -22.93 6.13
N ASP A 120 17.98 -23.93 6.67
CA ASP A 120 16.56 -24.18 6.41
C ASP A 120 15.63 -23.03 6.86
N ARG A 121 16.03 -22.24 7.86
CA ARG A 121 15.29 -21.07 8.31
C ARG A 121 15.30 -19.98 7.26
N ILE A 122 16.49 -19.74 6.69
CA ILE A 122 16.72 -18.80 5.61
C ILE A 122 15.97 -19.24 4.35
N LYS A 123 15.96 -20.55 4.02
CA LYS A 123 15.16 -21.09 2.91
C LYS A 123 13.66 -20.86 3.07
N LYS A 124 13.09 -21.06 4.27
CA LYS A 124 11.66 -20.79 4.53
C LYS A 124 11.34 -19.31 4.37
N LEU A 125 12.19 -18.43 4.89
CA LEU A 125 12.04 -16.99 4.75
C LEU A 125 12.08 -16.59 3.26
N TYR A 126 13.03 -17.10 2.49
CA TYR A 126 13.11 -16.85 1.05
C TYR A 126 11.93 -17.41 0.27
N ARG A 127 11.40 -18.59 0.62
CA ARG A 127 10.20 -19.15 0.00
C ARG A 127 8.99 -18.24 0.22
N SER A 128 8.81 -17.74 1.46
CA SER A 128 7.74 -16.80 1.76
C SER A 128 7.87 -15.50 0.96
N LEU A 129 9.09 -14.97 0.86
CA LEU A 129 9.34 -13.73 0.14
C LEU A 129 9.13 -13.89 -1.37
N SER A 130 9.57 -15.01 -1.94
CA SER A 130 9.35 -15.35 -3.35
C SER A 130 7.85 -15.46 -3.66
N LEU A 131 7.07 -16.09 -2.79
CA LEU A 131 5.61 -16.22 -2.97
C LEU A 131 4.91 -14.85 -2.90
N ILE A 132 5.35 -13.97 -1.99
CA ILE A 132 4.84 -12.60 -1.91
C ILE A 132 5.19 -11.80 -3.18
N VAL A 133 6.42 -11.95 -3.68
CA VAL A 133 6.88 -11.31 -4.92
C VAL A 133 6.02 -11.78 -6.09
N LEU A 134 5.81 -13.09 -6.22
CA LEU A 134 5.01 -13.69 -7.30
C LEU A 134 3.57 -13.16 -7.30
N ILE A 135 2.90 -13.15 -6.14
CA ILE A 135 1.52 -12.69 -6.03
C ILE A 135 1.42 -11.19 -6.25
N ASN A 136 2.36 -10.39 -5.72
CA ASN A 136 2.36 -8.95 -5.98
C ASN A 136 2.59 -8.66 -7.47
N ILE A 137 3.68 -9.15 -8.07
CA ILE A 137 3.97 -8.93 -9.50
C ILE A 137 2.79 -9.42 -10.36
N GLY A 138 2.23 -10.60 -10.05
CA GLY A 138 1.06 -11.13 -10.76
C GLY A 138 -0.16 -10.22 -10.66
N GLY A 139 -0.48 -9.73 -9.46
CA GLY A 139 -1.57 -8.77 -9.25
C GLY A 139 -1.37 -7.46 -10.00
N TYR A 140 -0.14 -6.93 -10.02
CA TYR A 140 0.22 -5.74 -10.79
C TYR A 140 0.10 -5.96 -12.29
N LEU A 141 0.62 -7.08 -12.78
CA LEU A 141 0.59 -7.41 -14.20
C LEU A 141 -0.87 -7.53 -14.66
N ILE A 142 -1.71 -8.27 -13.93
CA ILE A 142 -3.14 -8.40 -14.21
C ILE A 142 -3.81 -7.00 -14.24
N PHE A 143 -3.57 -6.18 -13.22
CA PHE A 143 -4.11 -4.83 -13.13
C PHE A 143 -3.75 -3.96 -14.35
N TYR A 144 -2.46 -3.91 -14.72
CA TYR A 144 -2.00 -3.11 -15.86
C TYR A 144 -2.45 -3.67 -17.20
N THR A 145 -2.52 -4.99 -17.34
CA THR A 145 -3.08 -5.63 -18.54
C THR A 145 -4.55 -5.24 -18.71
N PHE A 146 -5.37 -5.27 -17.66
CA PHE A 146 -6.76 -4.82 -17.72
C PHE A 146 -6.87 -3.34 -18.11
N ILE A 147 -6.05 -2.47 -17.53
CA ILE A 147 -6.00 -1.05 -17.92
C ILE A 147 -5.68 -0.94 -19.42
N ALA A 148 -4.62 -1.58 -19.88
CA ALA A 148 -4.21 -1.53 -21.29
C ALA A 148 -5.35 -2.00 -22.21
N PHE A 149 -6.05 -3.09 -21.86
CA PHE A 149 -7.23 -3.54 -22.61
C PHE A 149 -8.32 -2.47 -22.67
N THR A 150 -8.70 -1.86 -21.54
CA THR A 150 -9.75 -0.81 -21.52
C THR A 150 -9.40 0.45 -22.30
N HIS A 151 -8.12 0.63 -22.68
CA HIS A 151 -7.63 1.77 -23.46
C HIS A 151 -7.39 1.44 -24.95
N LEU A 152 -7.68 0.22 -25.39
CA LEU A 152 -7.57 -0.12 -26.81
C LEU A 152 -8.57 0.69 -27.65
N PRO A 153 -8.16 1.23 -28.81
CA PRO A 153 -8.94 2.21 -29.57
C PRO A 153 -10.26 1.66 -30.11
N PHE A 154 -10.39 0.34 -30.23
CA PHE A 154 -11.60 -0.35 -30.67
C PHE A 154 -12.55 -0.71 -29.52
N ILE A 155 -12.14 -0.52 -28.26
CA ILE A 155 -12.98 -0.74 -27.08
C ILE A 155 -13.63 0.59 -26.70
N GLN A 156 -14.88 0.78 -27.15
CA GLN A 156 -15.67 1.97 -26.83
C GLN A 156 -16.50 1.70 -25.57
N LEU A 157 -15.96 2.06 -24.40
CA LEU A 157 -16.67 1.96 -23.13
C LEU A 157 -17.42 3.26 -22.86
N THR A 158 -18.68 3.13 -22.43
CA THR A 158 -19.39 4.25 -21.81
C THR A 158 -18.69 4.65 -20.50
N PRO A 159 -18.84 5.90 -20.02
CA PRO A 159 -18.24 6.34 -18.75
C PRO A 159 -18.58 5.45 -17.56
N VAL A 160 -19.82 4.92 -17.52
CA VAL A 160 -20.29 4.01 -16.46
C VAL A 160 -19.59 2.65 -16.54
N GLN A 161 -19.45 2.10 -17.75
CA GLN A 161 -18.72 0.84 -17.94
C GLN A 161 -17.25 0.99 -17.60
N TYR A 162 -16.63 2.12 -17.98
CA TYR A 162 -15.24 2.40 -17.65
C TYR A 162 -15.05 2.50 -16.13
N TRP A 163 -15.92 3.24 -15.43
CA TRP A 163 -15.93 3.30 -13.97
C TRP A 163 -16.07 1.90 -13.35
N TYR A 164 -16.99 1.08 -13.83
CA TYR A 164 -17.15 -0.30 -13.37
C TYR A 164 -15.89 -1.14 -13.59
N CYS A 165 -15.28 -1.08 -14.77
CA CYS A 165 -14.00 -1.73 -15.04
C CYS A 165 -12.92 -1.28 -14.05
N THR A 166 -12.89 0.01 -13.66
CA THR A 166 -11.93 0.51 -12.68
C THR A 166 -12.05 -0.10 -11.30
N LEU A 167 -13.27 -0.42 -10.88
CA LEU A 167 -13.51 -1.13 -9.64
C LEU A 167 -13.04 -2.58 -9.74
N VAL A 168 -13.39 -3.26 -10.84
CA VAL A 168 -13.05 -4.67 -11.06
C VAL A 168 -11.55 -4.89 -11.05
N TYR A 169 -10.77 -4.13 -11.83
CA TYR A 169 -9.33 -4.33 -11.84
C TYR A 169 -8.69 -3.92 -10.50
N GLY A 170 -9.27 -2.95 -9.78
CA GLY A 170 -8.81 -2.53 -8.46
C GLY A 170 -8.87 -3.64 -7.40
N ILE A 171 -9.78 -4.61 -7.56
CA ILE A 171 -9.90 -5.77 -6.66
C ILE A 171 -8.61 -6.61 -6.70
N PHE A 172 -8.05 -6.88 -7.89
CA PHE A 172 -6.84 -7.69 -8.02
C PHE A 172 -5.65 -7.04 -7.34
N LEU A 173 -5.50 -5.72 -7.53
CA LEU A 173 -4.44 -4.94 -6.92
C LEU A 173 -4.54 -4.96 -5.38
N ASN A 174 -5.73 -4.68 -4.85
CA ASN A 174 -5.97 -4.69 -3.40
C ASN A 174 -5.82 -6.09 -2.80
N THR A 175 -6.25 -7.13 -3.50
CA THR A 175 -6.11 -8.53 -3.07
C THR A 175 -4.63 -8.92 -3.02
N ALA A 176 -3.84 -8.55 -4.03
CA ALA A 176 -2.40 -8.79 -4.05
C ALA A 176 -1.70 -8.09 -2.88
N ALA A 177 -2.02 -6.82 -2.62
CA ALA A 177 -1.50 -6.09 -1.46
C ALA A 177 -1.93 -6.72 -0.12
N ALA A 178 -3.19 -7.10 0.02
CA ALA A 178 -3.72 -7.72 1.24
C ALA A 178 -3.14 -9.12 1.51
N SER A 179 -2.80 -9.88 0.46
CA SER A 179 -2.25 -11.24 0.57
C SER A 179 -0.92 -11.31 1.31
N VAL A 180 -0.16 -10.21 1.37
CA VAL A 180 1.14 -10.13 2.05
C VAL A 180 1.05 -10.58 3.51
N GLY A 181 0.01 -10.13 4.22
CA GLY A 181 -0.19 -10.45 5.64
C GLY A 181 -0.37 -11.96 5.88
N PRO A 182 -1.40 -12.59 5.26
CA PRO A 182 -1.62 -14.03 5.35
C PRO A 182 -0.41 -14.88 4.94
N ILE A 183 0.30 -14.52 3.85
CA ILE A 183 1.46 -15.27 3.37
C ILE A 183 2.60 -15.25 4.41
N LEU A 184 2.87 -14.08 5.01
CA LEU A 184 3.87 -13.93 6.07
C LEU A 184 3.49 -14.71 7.32
N TYR A 185 2.22 -14.63 7.73
CA TYR A 185 1.71 -15.34 8.91
C TYR A 185 1.86 -16.86 8.77
N LEU A 186 1.55 -17.41 7.60
CA LEU A 186 1.59 -18.84 7.33
C LEU A 186 3.02 -19.39 7.14
N ASN A 187 3.94 -18.60 6.58
CA ASN A 187 5.27 -19.12 6.19
C ASN A 187 6.42 -18.72 7.13
N SER A 188 6.22 -17.78 8.08
CA SER A 188 7.26 -17.40 9.04
C SER A 188 6.75 -17.43 10.47
N ASP A 189 7.44 -18.20 11.32
CA ASP A 189 7.14 -18.29 12.75
C ASP A 189 7.36 -16.95 13.46
N GLU A 190 8.37 -16.18 13.04
CA GLU A 190 8.69 -14.86 13.61
C GLU A 190 7.58 -13.84 13.34
N TYR A 191 7.09 -13.78 12.10
CA TYR A 191 5.97 -12.91 11.75
C TYR A 191 4.68 -13.35 12.45
N ARG A 192 4.44 -14.66 12.57
CA ARG A 192 3.28 -15.19 13.28
C ARG A 192 3.24 -14.74 14.74
N GLU A 193 4.38 -14.80 15.42
CA GLU A 193 4.51 -14.31 16.79
C GLU A 193 4.36 -12.78 16.88
N ALA A 194 4.89 -12.03 15.91
CA ALA A 194 4.68 -10.59 15.83
C ALA A 194 3.19 -10.22 15.64
N PHE A 195 2.47 -10.92 14.76
CA PHE A 195 1.01 -10.74 14.57
C PHE A 195 0.22 -11.04 15.84
N LYS A 196 0.55 -12.14 16.55
CA LYS A 196 -0.10 -12.47 17.84
C LYS A 196 0.16 -11.41 18.90
N ARG A 197 1.38 -10.87 18.99
CA ARG A 197 1.72 -9.78 19.91
C ARG A 197 0.94 -8.50 19.58
N GLY A 198 0.96 -8.07 18.31
CA GLY A 198 0.21 -6.91 17.87
C GLY A 198 -1.29 -7.01 18.12
N ALA A 199 -1.89 -8.19 17.84
CA ALA A 199 -3.30 -8.45 18.15
C ALA A 199 -3.59 -8.36 19.66
N ARG A 200 -2.70 -8.90 20.50
CA ARG A 200 -2.82 -8.81 21.97
C ARG A 200 -2.72 -7.37 22.47
N ASP A 201 -1.82 -6.57 21.91
CA ASP A 201 -1.65 -5.16 22.29
C ASP A 201 -2.83 -4.30 21.81
N LEU A 202 -3.38 -4.59 20.63
CA LEU A 202 -4.59 -3.96 20.12
C LEU A 202 -5.80 -4.29 21.00
N LEU A 203 -5.96 -5.57 21.39
CA LEU A 203 -7.00 -6.01 22.31
C LEU A 203 -6.86 -5.31 23.66
N LYS A 204 -5.64 -5.23 24.21
CA LYS A 204 -5.39 -4.45 25.44
C LYS A 204 -5.76 -2.99 25.28
N PHE A 205 -5.43 -2.35 24.16
CA PHE A 205 -5.77 -0.94 23.92
C PHE A 205 -7.30 -0.72 23.83
N ILE A 206 -8.01 -1.62 23.16
CA ILE A 206 -9.48 -1.56 23.04
C ILE A 206 -10.15 -1.82 24.39
N PHE A 207 -9.74 -2.88 25.11
CA PHE A 207 -10.37 -3.29 26.37
C PHE A 207 -9.94 -2.47 27.60
N CYS A 208 -8.70 -1.96 27.68
CA CYS A 208 -8.29 -1.06 28.77
C CYS A 208 -8.97 0.32 28.70
N LYS A 209 -9.39 0.77 27.51
CA LYS A 209 -10.13 2.05 27.39
C LYS A 209 -11.57 1.94 27.89
N THR A 210 -12.16 0.74 27.86
CA THR A 210 -13.52 0.49 28.35
C THR A 210 -13.60 0.50 29.89
N ALA A 211 -12.50 0.20 30.60
CA ALA A 211 -12.49 0.15 32.06
C ALA A 211 -12.41 1.53 32.75
N ASN A 212 -11.92 2.58 32.06
CA ASN A 212 -11.67 3.88 32.70
C ASN A 212 -12.82 4.90 32.63
N ASN A 213 -13.93 4.59 31.95
CA ASN A 213 -15.07 5.51 31.80
C ASN A 213 -16.27 5.23 32.72
N SER A 214 -16.20 4.23 33.62
CA SER A 214 -17.36 3.82 34.45
C SER A 214 -17.25 4.13 35.94
N THR A 215 -16.24 4.86 36.41
CA THR A 215 -16.12 5.23 37.84
C THR A 215 -15.80 6.70 38.01
N LYS A 216 -16.85 7.54 37.91
CA LYS A 216 -16.97 8.80 38.66
C LYS A 216 -18.43 9.29 38.62
N VAL A 217 -19.33 8.54 39.27
CA VAL A 217 -20.54 9.14 39.86
C VAL A 217 -20.27 9.19 41.35
N ILE A 218 -19.84 10.36 41.83
CA ILE A 218 -19.72 10.64 43.27
C ILE A 218 -21.17 10.76 43.77
N PRO A 219 -21.63 9.95 44.73
CA PRO A 219 -22.92 10.19 45.36
C PRO A 219 -22.81 11.47 46.20
N MET A 220 -23.64 12.47 45.89
CA MET A 220 -23.89 13.59 46.78
C MET A 220 -24.56 13.05 48.05
N THR A 221 -23.78 12.84 49.10
CA THR A 221 -24.30 12.71 50.46
C THR A 221 -24.79 14.06 50.93
N ALA A 222 -26.11 14.15 51.11
CA ALA A 222 -26.78 15.20 51.86
C ALA A 222 -26.39 15.15 53.34
N GLN A 223 -26.17 16.31 53.96
CA GLN A 223 -26.35 16.63 55.39
C GLN A 223 -25.94 18.11 55.57
N ARG A 224 -26.89 19.03 55.74
CA ARG A 224 -27.61 19.47 56.96
C ARG A 224 -26.97 20.72 57.54
#